data_AF-A0A835HU43-F1
#
_entry.id   AF-A0A835HU43-F1
#
_cell.length_a   1.000
_cell.length_b   1.000
_cell.length_c   1.000
_cell.angle_alpha   90.00
_cell.angle_beta   90.00
_cell.angle_gamma   90.00
#
_symmetry.space_group_name_H-M   'P 1'
#
loop_
_entity.id
_entity.type
_entity.pdbx_description
1 polymer ?
#
loop_
_entity_poly.entity_id
_entity_poly.type
_entity_poly.pdbx_seq_one_letter_code
_entity_poly.pdbx_strand_id
1 'polypeptide(L)'
;MTFKLCSFIALTFVLLPVFCVQALPSKSNSTKPEPFKFLKHLKGCLKGKTVEGVHDIKQYLERFGYLHNDEVTNNSHADDNDFDELLEFAIKTYQLNYHLNSIGALDSEIVTKMMMPRCGVPVIINGTSAMRSGKNKQHRHSSLVLFIQCPIIRSSLVSKSGQVLTRILRTPSSLA
;
A
#
# COMPACT_ATOMS: atom_id res chain seq x y z
N MET A 1 -41.47 -49.34 -7.38
CA MET A 1 -40.11 -48.84 -7.10
C MET A 1 -40.03 -47.32 -6.89
N THR A 2 -41.15 -46.59 -6.83
CA THR A 2 -41.20 -45.12 -6.73
C THR A 2 -41.15 -44.58 -5.29
N PHE A 3 -41.70 -45.31 -4.32
CA PHE A 3 -41.69 -44.92 -2.90
C PHE A 3 -40.29 -44.84 -2.28
N LYS A 4 -39.36 -45.71 -2.70
CA LYS A 4 -37.96 -45.66 -2.23
C LYS A 4 -37.25 -44.39 -2.70
N LEU A 5 -37.51 -43.95 -3.93
CA LEU A 5 -36.83 -42.79 -4.52
C LEU A 5 -37.24 -41.48 -3.84
N CYS A 6 -38.52 -41.30 -3.49
CA CYS A 6 -38.99 -40.14 -2.73
C CYS A 6 -38.37 -40.06 -1.32
N SER A 7 -38.20 -41.20 -0.65
CA SER A 7 -37.60 -41.25 0.69
C SER A 7 -36.11 -40.86 0.68
N PHE A 8 -35.37 -41.24 -0.37
CA PHE A 8 -33.97 -40.83 -0.53
C PHE A 8 -33.84 -39.34 -0.83
N ILE A 9 -34.71 -38.79 -1.69
CA ILE A 9 -34.71 -37.36 -2.03
C ILE A 9 -35.02 -36.52 -0.78
N ALA A 10 -36.03 -36.91 0.01
CA ALA A 10 -36.38 -36.21 1.25
C ALA A 10 -35.25 -36.24 2.29
N LEU A 11 -34.55 -37.36 2.43
CA LEU A 11 -33.42 -37.49 3.37
C LEU A 11 -32.24 -36.59 2.99
N THR A 12 -31.93 -36.48 1.69
CA THR A 12 -30.86 -35.60 1.20
C THR A 12 -31.18 -34.12 1.39
N PHE A 13 -32.43 -33.71 1.18
CA PHE A 13 -32.88 -32.32 1.31
C PHE A 13 -32.82 -31.81 2.76
N VAL A 14 -32.96 -32.70 3.75
CA VAL A 14 -32.91 -32.38 5.19
C VAL A 14 -31.48 -32.35 5.73
N LEU A 15 -30.56 -33.15 5.17
CA LEU A 15 -29.16 -33.21 5.61
C LEU A 15 -28.24 -32.16 4.95
N LEU A 16 -28.62 -31.65 3.77
CA LEU A 16 -27.87 -30.61 3.06
C LEU A 16 -27.70 -29.28 3.83
N PRO A 17 -28.73 -28.74 4.54
CA PRO A 17 -28.55 -27.51 5.30
C PRO A 17 -27.69 -27.71 6.57
N VAL A 18 -27.65 -28.92 7.16
CA VAL A 18 -26.81 -29.20 8.35
C VAL A 18 -25.32 -29.15 8.00
N PHE A 19 -24.95 -29.56 6.78
CA PHE A 19 -23.58 -29.49 6.30
C PHE A 19 -23.13 -28.05 5.97
N CYS A 20 -24.08 -27.16 5.66
CA CYS A 20 -23.80 -25.76 5.32
C CYS A 20 -23.58 -24.86 6.56
N VAL A 21 -24.04 -25.27 7.75
CA VAL A 21 -23.94 -24.47 8.98
C VAL A 21 -22.53 -24.51 9.59
N GLN A 22 -21.68 -25.47 9.20
CA GLN A 22 -20.32 -25.61 9.75
C GLN A 22 -19.27 -24.71 9.07
N ALA A 23 -19.65 -23.93 8.06
CA ALA A 23 -18.75 -23.01 7.37
C ALA A 23 -19.06 -21.55 7.73
N LEU A 24 -19.25 -21.24 9.01
CA LEU A 24 -19.18 -19.86 9.47
C LEU A 24 -17.70 -19.52 9.73
N PRO A 25 -17.06 -18.63 8.96
CA PRO A 25 -15.72 -18.18 9.31
C PRO A 25 -15.81 -17.49 10.67
N SER A 26 -15.22 -18.11 11.70
CA SER A 26 -15.03 -17.44 12.98
C SER A 26 -14.26 -16.17 12.68
N LYS A 27 -14.87 -15.01 12.96
CA LYS A 27 -14.19 -13.72 12.87
C LYS A 27 -13.14 -13.67 13.99
N SER A 28 -11.98 -14.26 13.73
CA SER A 28 -10.81 -13.97 14.54
C SER A 28 -10.51 -12.49 14.31
N ASN A 29 -10.26 -11.75 15.38
CA ASN A 29 -9.64 -10.43 15.30
C ASN A 29 -8.17 -10.63 14.90
N SER A 30 -7.93 -11.24 13.74
CA SER A 30 -6.64 -11.20 13.08
C SER A 30 -6.49 -9.78 12.56
N THR A 31 -5.73 -8.97 13.29
CA THR A 31 -5.19 -7.73 12.77
C THR A 31 -4.45 -8.07 11.49
N LYS A 32 -5.10 -7.79 10.35
CA LYS A 32 -4.49 -8.01 9.03
C LYS A 32 -3.12 -7.34 9.05
N PRO A 33 -2.04 -8.04 8.66
CA PRO A 33 -0.72 -7.42 8.64
C PRO A 33 -0.77 -6.21 7.73
N GLU A 34 -0.34 -5.06 8.25
CA GLU A 34 -0.25 -3.85 7.44
C GLU A 34 0.82 -4.04 6.37
N PRO A 35 0.51 -3.81 5.08
CA PRO A 35 1.51 -3.93 4.02
C PRO A 35 2.63 -2.91 4.26
N PHE A 36 3.87 -3.33 4.00
CA PHE A 36 5.07 -2.49 4.12
C PHE A 36 5.24 -1.81 5.50
N LYS A 37 4.78 -2.47 6.57
CA LYS A 37 4.88 -1.97 7.95
C LYS A 37 6.30 -1.56 8.36
N PHE A 38 7.34 -2.18 7.80
CA PHE A 38 8.75 -1.88 8.08
C PHE A 38 9.09 -0.39 7.84
N LEU A 39 8.44 0.27 6.88
CA LEU A 39 8.66 1.68 6.56
C LEU A 39 8.34 2.62 7.72
N LYS A 40 7.45 2.22 8.64
CA LYS A 40 7.10 3.03 9.82
C LYS A 40 8.31 3.24 10.74
N HIS A 41 9.22 2.26 10.81
CA HIS A 41 10.41 2.36 11.66
C HIS A 41 11.48 3.27 11.08
N LEU A 42 11.46 3.47 9.75
CA LEU A 42 12.43 4.31 9.03
C LEU A 42 12.01 5.79 8.99
N LYS A 43 10.89 6.17 9.62
CA LYS A 43 10.39 7.54 9.60
C LYS A 43 11.42 8.49 10.21
N GLY A 44 11.77 9.54 9.46
CA GLY A 44 12.74 10.56 9.86
C GLY A 44 14.20 10.18 9.62
N CYS A 45 14.47 9.04 8.99
CA CYS A 45 15.84 8.65 8.63
C CYS A 45 16.42 9.59 7.58
N LEU A 46 17.72 9.89 7.72
CA LEU A 46 18.50 10.79 6.89
C LEU A 46 19.78 10.09 6.40
N LYS A 47 20.39 10.65 5.35
CA LYS A 47 21.68 10.21 4.84
C LYS A 47 22.76 10.18 5.93
N GLY A 48 23.63 9.17 5.86
CA GLY A 48 24.73 8.96 6.79
C GLY A 48 24.32 8.29 8.10
N LYS A 49 23.10 7.73 8.17
CA LYS A 49 22.64 6.91 9.30
C LYS A 49 22.57 5.46 8.90
N THR A 50 23.03 4.58 9.78
CA THR A 50 22.81 3.14 9.68
C THR A 50 21.61 2.79 10.53
N VAL A 51 20.53 2.31 9.92
CA VAL A 51 19.27 1.98 10.62
C VAL A 51 18.77 0.62 10.14
N GLU A 52 18.38 -0.25 11.07
CA GLU A 52 17.84 -1.57 10.73
C GLU A 52 16.60 -1.43 9.81
N GLY A 53 16.58 -2.23 8.75
CA GLY A 53 15.52 -2.22 7.74
C GLY A 53 15.75 -1.26 6.58
N VAL A 54 16.90 -0.57 6.53
CA VAL A 54 17.25 0.27 5.37
C VAL A 54 17.44 -0.58 4.11
N HIS A 55 17.98 -1.80 4.23
CA HIS A 55 18.04 -2.74 3.10
C HIS A 55 16.65 -3.04 2.51
N ASP A 56 15.60 -3.14 3.35
CA ASP A 56 14.23 -3.40 2.89
C ASP A 56 13.69 -2.25 2.02
N ILE A 57 14.01 -1.00 2.34
CA ILE A 57 13.60 0.14 1.50
C ILE A 57 14.43 0.22 0.21
N LYS A 58 15.72 -0.15 0.25
CA LYS A 58 16.54 -0.27 -0.97
C LYS A 58 15.89 -1.26 -1.94
N GLN A 59 15.55 -2.47 -1.46
CA GLN A 59 14.85 -3.47 -2.27
C GLN A 59 13.47 -2.99 -2.75
N TYR A 60 12.72 -2.28 -1.90
CA TYR A 60 11.44 -1.69 -2.31
C TYR A 60 11.61 -0.71 -3.47
N LEU A 61 12.59 0.20 -3.39
CA LEU A 61 12.82 1.22 -4.42
C LEU A 61 13.39 0.61 -5.71
N GLU A 62 14.26 -0.39 -5.60
CA GLU A 62 14.74 -1.20 -6.73
C GLU A 62 13.57 -1.84 -7.50
N ARG A 63 12.63 -2.47 -6.78
CA ARG A 63 11.43 -3.11 -7.39
C ARG A 63 10.60 -2.13 -8.23
N PHE A 64 10.55 -0.86 -7.82
CA PHE A 64 9.82 0.18 -8.55
C PHE A 64 10.68 0.96 -9.56
N GLY A 65 11.94 0.56 -9.75
CA GLY A 65 12.87 1.12 -10.74
C GLY A 65 13.58 2.40 -10.28
N TYR A 66 13.53 2.74 -8.99
CA TYR A 66 14.20 3.93 -8.45
C TYR A 66 15.67 3.71 -8.11
N LEU A 67 16.10 2.45 -8.03
CA LEU A 67 17.49 2.03 -7.88
C LEU A 67 17.83 1.06 -9.01
N HIS A 68 19.05 1.16 -9.55
CA HIS A 68 19.52 0.27 -10.61
C HIS A 68 20.60 -0.66 -10.09
N ASN A 69 20.48 -1.94 -10.42
CA ASN A 69 21.36 -2.97 -9.87
C ASN A 69 22.83 -2.78 -10.23
N ASP A 70 23.16 -2.21 -11.38
CA ASP A 70 24.56 -1.99 -11.74
C ASP A 70 25.20 -0.87 -10.90
N GLU A 71 24.45 0.17 -10.52
CA GLU A 71 24.97 1.23 -9.63
C GLU A 71 25.07 0.73 -8.18
N VAL A 72 24.15 -0.17 -7.80
CA VAL A 72 24.05 -0.77 -6.47
C VAL A 72 24.98 -1.98 -6.29
N THR A 73 25.42 -2.67 -7.34
CA THR A 73 26.42 -3.75 -7.24
C THR A 73 27.85 -3.22 -7.31
N ASN A 74 28.07 -2.11 -8.01
CA ASN A 74 29.37 -1.43 -8.01
C ASN A 74 29.66 -0.71 -6.68
N ASN A 75 28.62 -0.26 -5.98
CA ASN A 75 28.70 0.26 -4.62
C ASN A 75 28.31 -0.87 -3.66
N SER A 76 29.24 -1.45 -2.90
CA SER A 76 29.08 -2.60 -1.96
C SER A 76 27.96 -2.50 -0.89
N HIS A 77 27.05 -1.54 -1.00
CA HIS A 77 26.04 -1.14 -0.04
C HIS A 77 24.63 -1.67 -0.38
N ALA A 78 24.46 -2.56 -1.36
CA ALA A 78 23.15 -3.09 -1.75
C ALA A 78 22.36 -3.71 -0.59
N ASP A 79 23.06 -4.53 0.21
CA ASP A 79 22.47 -5.38 1.24
C ASP A 79 22.71 -4.85 2.67
N ASP A 80 23.28 -3.65 2.79
CA ASP A 80 23.54 -3.04 4.10
C ASP A 80 22.37 -2.19 4.61
N ASN A 81 22.52 -1.73 5.84
CA ASN A 81 21.57 -0.86 6.49
C ASN A 81 21.97 0.63 6.43
N ASP A 82 22.89 0.99 5.53
CA ASP A 82 23.39 2.36 5.42
C ASP A 82 22.48 3.20 4.54
N PHE A 83 22.04 4.33 5.09
CA PHE A 83 21.32 5.34 4.32
C PHE A 83 22.33 6.15 3.52
N ASP A 84 22.71 5.61 2.37
CA ASP A 84 23.71 6.17 1.47
C ASP A 84 23.16 7.28 0.54
N GLU A 85 24.03 7.78 -0.32
CA GLU A 85 23.70 8.82 -1.30
C GLU A 85 22.72 8.35 -2.38
N LEU A 86 22.85 7.08 -2.81
CA LEU A 86 21.98 6.51 -3.84
C LEU A 86 20.54 6.39 -3.33
N LEU A 87 20.37 5.93 -2.08
CA LEU A 87 19.07 5.83 -1.43
C LEU A 87 18.44 7.20 -1.23
N GLU A 88 19.20 8.21 -0.79
CA GLU A 88 18.71 9.59 -0.69
C GLU A 88 18.23 10.11 -2.05
N PHE A 89 19.00 9.89 -3.11
CA PHE A 89 18.65 10.30 -4.47
C PHE A 89 17.38 9.60 -4.98
N ALA A 90 17.25 8.29 -4.75
CA ALA A 90 16.06 7.52 -5.09
C ALA A 90 14.82 8.03 -4.35
N ILE A 91 14.93 8.33 -3.06
CA ILE A 91 13.84 8.90 -2.25
C ILE A 91 13.45 10.29 -2.76
N LYS A 92 14.41 11.16 -3.09
CA LYS A 92 14.12 12.47 -3.70
C LYS A 92 13.36 12.33 -5.01
N THR A 93 13.80 11.41 -5.87
CA THR A 93 13.13 11.13 -7.15
C THR A 93 11.71 10.63 -6.94
N TYR A 94 11.51 9.78 -5.95
CA TYR A 94 10.20 9.29 -5.54
C TYR A 94 9.30 10.43 -5.05
N GLN A 95 9.79 11.27 -4.13
CA GLN A 95 9.06 12.44 -3.62
C GLN A 95 8.61 13.36 -4.76
N LEU A 96 9.50 13.67 -5.70
CA LEU A 96 9.18 14.49 -6.87
C LEU A 96 8.09 13.85 -7.76
N ASN A 97 8.11 12.53 -7.95
CA ASN A 97 7.08 11.84 -8.73
C ASN A 97 5.69 11.94 -8.06
N TYR A 98 5.63 12.07 -6.73
CA TYR A 98 4.40 12.29 -5.99
C TYR A 98 4.07 13.77 -5.76
N HIS A 99 4.81 14.70 -6.39
CA HIS A 99 4.65 16.14 -6.22
C HIS A 99 4.84 16.60 -4.76
N LEU A 100 5.75 15.95 -4.04
CA LEU A 100 6.14 16.28 -2.67
C LEU A 100 7.48 17.03 -2.66
N ASN A 101 7.78 17.67 -1.52
CA ASN A 101 9.07 18.32 -1.31
C ASN A 101 10.18 17.26 -1.29
N SER A 102 11.18 17.42 -2.16
CA SER A 102 12.27 16.45 -2.35
C SER A 102 13.38 16.61 -1.31
N ILE A 103 13.05 16.42 -0.03
CA ILE A 103 13.96 16.57 1.11
C ILE A 103 14.98 15.42 1.12
N GLY A 104 14.61 14.22 0.63
CA GLY A 104 15.43 13.02 0.71
C GLY A 104 15.31 12.25 2.04
N ALA A 105 14.44 12.71 2.94
CA ALA A 105 14.12 12.05 4.20
C ALA A 105 12.83 11.24 4.09
N LEU A 106 12.69 10.18 4.89
CA LEU A 106 11.44 9.41 5.00
C LEU A 106 10.46 10.06 5.98
N ASP A 107 9.79 11.13 5.58
CA ASP A 107 8.76 11.76 6.41
C ASP A 107 7.46 10.90 6.54
N SER A 108 6.52 11.34 7.37
CA SER A 108 5.25 10.61 7.53
C SER A 108 4.40 10.57 6.25
N GLU A 109 4.48 11.61 5.42
CA GLU A 109 3.67 11.71 4.22
C GLU A 109 4.16 10.70 3.18
N ILE A 110 5.46 10.63 2.93
CA ILE A 110 6.09 9.71 1.99
C ILE A 110 5.93 8.26 2.42
N VAL A 111 6.11 7.96 3.71
CA VAL A 111 5.87 6.63 4.26
C VAL A 111 4.43 6.21 4.02
N THR A 112 3.47 7.10 4.26
CA THR A 112 2.05 6.84 3.98
C THR A 112 1.82 6.56 2.49
N LYS A 113 2.46 7.30 1.58
CA LYS A 113 2.36 7.05 0.13
C LYS A 113 3.01 5.71 -0.27
N MET A 114 4.14 5.34 0.31
CA MET A 114 4.84 4.07 0.04
C MET A 114 4.04 2.85 0.55
N MET A 115 3.33 2.99 1.66
CA MET A 115 2.48 1.92 2.21
C MET A 115 1.16 1.70 1.44
N MET A 116 0.76 2.61 0.55
CA MET A 116 -0.46 2.44 -0.26
C MET A 116 -0.29 1.28 -1.27
N PRO A 117 -1.33 0.45 -1.49
CA PRO A 117 -1.32 -0.56 -2.54
C PRO A 117 -0.99 0.03 -3.91
N ARG A 118 -0.16 -0.67 -4.68
CA ARG A 118 0.36 -0.25 -5.99
C ARG A 118 0.27 -1.39 -6.99
N CYS A 119 0.31 -1.06 -8.29
CA CYS A 119 0.63 -2.06 -9.29
C CYS A 119 2.11 -2.44 -9.15
N GLY A 120 2.47 -3.71 -9.39
CA GLY A 120 3.86 -4.17 -9.35
C GLY A 120 4.70 -3.77 -10.58
N VAL A 121 4.23 -2.80 -11.38
CA VAL A 121 4.92 -2.34 -12.58
C VAL A 121 5.93 -1.26 -12.18
N PRO A 122 7.21 -1.35 -12.59
CA PRO A 122 8.21 -0.32 -12.32
C PRO A 122 7.76 1.05 -12.83
N VAL A 123 8.01 2.08 -12.02
CA VAL A 123 7.63 3.47 -12.35
C VAL A 123 8.62 4.07 -13.34
N ILE A 124 9.90 3.71 -13.21
CA ILE A 124 10.99 4.18 -14.05
C ILE A 124 11.48 2.99 -14.87
N ILE A 125 11.43 3.12 -16.19
CA ILE A 125 11.89 2.10 -17.14
C ILE A 125 12.91 2.76 -18.04
N ASN A 126 14.13 2.23 -18.07
CA ASN A 126 15.23 2.75 -18.90
C ASN A 126 15.46 4.28 -18.70
N GLY A 127 15.46 4.72 -17.44
CA GLY A 127 15.63 6.13 -17.06
C GLY A 127 14.42 7.05 -17.28
N THR A 128 13.32 6.55 -17.85
CA THR A 128 12.11 7.35 -18.11
C THR A 128 11.02 7.07 -17.07
N SER A 129 10.60 8.09 -16.33
CA SER A 129 9.49 8.01 -15.37
C SER A 129 8.13 8.07 -16.07
N ALA A 130 7.31 7.04 -15.90
CA ALA A 130 5.92 7.02 -16.41
C ALA A 130 5.05 8.12 -15.77
N MET A 131 5.38 8.56 -14.55
CA MET A 131 4.61 9.59 -13.83
C MET A 131 4.84 11.01 -14.37
N ARG A 132 5.99 11.28 -14.99
CA ARG A 132 6.34 12.60 -15.53
C ARG A 132 6.11 12.73 -17.03
N SER A 133 5.52 11.72 -17.67
CA SER A 133 5.19 11.74 -19.10
C SER A 133 3.98 12.65 -19.36
N GLY A 134 4.16 13.95 -19.14
CA GLY A 134 3.27 14.97 -19.65
C GLY A 134 3.62 15.26 -21.10
N LYS A 135 3.11 14.46 -22.04
CA LYS A 135 3.01 14.84 -23.47
C LYS A 135 2.06 13.90 -24.23
N ASN A 136 1.02 14.52 -24.80
CA ASN A 136 0.05 13.99 -25.76
C ASN A 136 0.63 12.89 -26.67
N LYS A 137 0.15 11.66 -26.50
CA LYS A 137 -0.02 10.75 -27.63
C LYS A 137 -1.50 10.47 -27.72
N GLN A 138 -2.17 11.14 -28.66
CA GLN A 138 -3.50 10.75 -29.10
C GLN A 138 -3.41 9.32 -29.63
N HIS A 139 -3.73 8.35 -28.79
CA HIS A 139 -3.97 6.99 -29.25
C HIS A 139 -5.37 6.96 -29.83
N ARG A 140 -5.46 6.98 -31.16
CA ARG A 140 -6.66 6.63 -31.90
C ARG A 140 -7.15 5.24 -31.42
N HIS A 141 -8.46 5.16 -31.21
CA HIS A 141 -9.23 4.03 -30.68
C HIS A 141 -8.79 2.65 -31.18
N SER A 142 -8.55 1.72 -30.25
CA SER A 142 -9.38 0.51 -30.08
C SER A 142 -8.71 -0.48 -29.12
N SER A 143 -8.90 -0.26 -27.82
CA SER A 143 -9.11 -1.34 -26.85
C SER A 143 -9.54 -0.68 -25.54
N LEU A 144 -10.65 -1.13 -24.96
CA LEU A 144 -11.07 -0.78 -23.61
C LEU A 144 -10.11 -1.45 -22.60
N VAL A 145 -8.85 -1.05 -22.61
CA VAL A 145 -8.00 -1.21 -21.43
C VAL A 145 -8.36 -0.03 -20.57
N LEU A 146 -9.12 -0.30 -19.51
CA LEU A 146 -9.36 0.64 -18.43
C LEU A 146 -8.02 1.33 -18.15
N PHE A 147 -7.90 2.61 -18.48
CA PHE A 147 -6.86 3.45 -17.94
C PHE A 147 -7.08 3.41 -16.43
N ILE A 148 -6.45 2.45 -15.74
CA ILE A 148 -6.13 2.66 -14.35
C ILE A 148 -5.04 3.72 -14.42
N GLN A 149 -5.48 4.95 -14.56
CA GLN A 149 -4.73 6.08 -14.12
C GLN A 149 -4.39 5.74 -12.66
N CYS A 150 -3.17 5.28 -12.40
CA CYS A 150 -2.63 5.15 -11.05
C CYS A 150 -1.94 6.44 -10.56
N PRO A 151 -2.57 7.62 -10.63
CA PRO A 151 -2.47 8.62 -9.60
C PRO A 151 -3.75 8.49 -8.77
N ILE A 152 -3.57 7.99 -7.54
CA ILE A 152 -4.35 8.36 -6.36
C ILE A 152 -5.87 8.26 -6.55
N ILE A 153 -6.53 7.28 -5.91
CA ILE A 153 -7.99 7.38 -5.68
C ILE A 153 -8.25 8.68 -4.92
N ARG A 154 -8.71 9.70 -5.64
CA ARG A 154 -9.27 10.93 -5.09
C ARG A 154 -10.71 10.64 -4.66
N SER A 155 -10.89 9.93 -3.55
CA SER A 155 -12.15 9.98 -2.79
C SER A 155 -11.97 11.06 -1.72
N SER A 156 -12.34 12.32 -1.95
CA SER A 156 -13.72 12.84 -1.98
C SER A 156 -14.56 12.36 -0.80
N LEU A 157 -14.97 13.34 0.00
CA LEU A 157 -15.77 13.27 1.23
C LEU A 157 -16.97 12.32 1.12
N VAL A 158 -17.08 11.38 2.07
CA VAL A 158 -18.37 10.78 2.44
C VAL A 158 -18.73 11.31 3.83
N SER A 159 -19.65 12.27 3.82
CA SER A 159 -20.44 12.65 4.98
C SER A 159 -21.37 11.50 5.35
N LYS A 160 -21.21 10.92 6.54
CA LYS A 160 -22.25 10.14 7.20
C LYS A 160 -22.68 10.91 8.44
N SER A 161 -23.63 11.82 8.23
CA SER A 161 -24.47 12.34 9.31
C SER A 161 -25.45 11.25 9.75
N GLY A 162 -25.59 11.04 11.06
CA GLY A 162 -26.61 10.14 11.61
C GLY A 162 -26.45 9.78 13.09
N GLN A 163 -26.85 10.70 13.97
CA GLN A 163 -27.30 10.54 15.39
C GLN A 163 -26.20 10.49 16.47
N VAL A 164 -25.93 11.56 17.23
CA VAL A 164 -26.67 12.22 18.36
C VAL A 164 -26.70 11.39 19.65
N LEU A 165 -25.86 11.77 20.63
CA LEU A 165 -26.23 11.75 22.06
C LEU A 165 -25.34 12.70 22.90
N THR A 166 -25.92 13.89 23.15
CA THR A 166 -25.87 14.76 24.35
C THR A 166 -24.81 14.60 25.46
N ARG A 167 -24.24 15.76 25.86
CA ARG A 167 -23.99 16.26 27.25
C ARG A 167 -22.97 15.45 28.12
N ILE A 168 -22.06 15.97 28.96
CA ILE A 168 -21.83 17.27 29.60
C ILE A 168 -20.54 17.16 30.47
N LEU A 169 -19.84 18.30 30.69
CA LEU A 169 -18.87 18.60 31.78
C LEU A 169 -17.51 17.87 31.72
N ARG A 170 -16.35 18.46 32.02
CA ARG A 170 -16.04 19.52 32.99
C ARG A 170 -14.60 20.03 32.73
N THR A 171 -14.37 21.33 32.84
CA THR A 171 -13.06 21.93 33.11
C THR A 171 -12.59 21.58 34.53
N PRO A 172 -11.28 21.61 34.81
CA PRO A 172 -10.73 22.69 35.64
C PRO A 172 -9.41 23.23 35.04
N SER A 173 -9.19 24.53 34.85
CA SER A 173 -8.83 25.56 35.84
C SER A 173 -7.64 25.23 36.77
N SER A 174 -6.47 25.78 36.37
CA SER A 174 -5.51 26.56 37.18
C SER A 174 -4.48 25.89 38.11
N LEU A 175 -3.30 26.54 38.10
CA LEU A 175 -2.18 26.59 39.05
C LEU A 175 -1.08 25.52 38.97
N ALA A 176 0.06 25.87 38.38
CA ALA A 176 1.19 26.47 39.13
C ALA A 176 2.03 27.35 38.18
#